data_AF-A0A966WED4-F1
#
_entry.id   AF-A0A966WED4-F1
#
_cell.length_a   1.000
_cell.length_b   1.000
_cell.length_c   1.000
_cell.angle_alpha   90.00
_cell.angle_beta   90.00
_cell.angle_gamma   90.00
#
_symmetry.space_group_name_H-M   'P 1'
#
loop_
_entity.id
_entity.type
_entity.pdbx_description
1 polymer ?
#
loop_
_entity_poly.entity_id
_entity_poly.type
_entity_poly.pdbx_seq_one_letter_code
_entity_poly.pdbx_strand_id
1 'polypeptide(L)'
;MNQVLKYYEKLALPIYILGLLLLLAVMFVGQSSHGARRWLNLGAFKMQPSEIMRLAVPIAMAWYLSKRENKRHAIDYVIASLFFILPVILIINQPDLGTGLLITASGFYILFLAGLNWKFIVGAAIGLFSLAPLIWTHLHDYQKNRLLILLDPSQDPLGSGYHTIQSSIAMGSGGLIGKGWLNGTQGQLDFLPERTTDFIFAVFSEEFGLLGNLLLLGLFALIIGRSLMIASQAKNTFTRLLAANIGLTFFTYIFINIAMVSGIMPVVGVPLPLISFGGTSMTIILISFGILMSVHSHKELVGSS
;
A
#
# COMPACT_ATOMS: atom_id res chain seq x y z
N MET A 1 -14.58 25.14 6.67
CA MET A 1 -13.48 24.15 6.86
C MET A 1 -12.60 24.51 8.06
N ASN A 2 -12.58 23.61 9.05
CA ASN A 2 -11.77 23.71 10.29
C ASN A 2 -10.28 23.95 10.01
N GLN A 3 -9.60 24.63 10.95
CA GLN A 3 -8.19 25.05 10.81
C GLN A 3 -7.23 23.87 10.54
N VAL A 4 -7.46 22.72 11.18
CA VAL A 4 -6.63 21.51 11.02
C VAL A 4 -6.73 20.92 9.61
N LEU A 5 -7.93 20.88 9.03
CA LEU A 5 -8.14 20.36 7.68
C LEU A 5 -7.61 21.33 6.61
N LYS A 6 -7.75 22.66 6.84
CA LYS A 6 -7.07 23.69 6.04
C LYS A 6 -5.55 23.57 6.10
N TYR A 7 -5.00 23.11 7.23
CA TYR A 7 -3.56 22.93 7.40
C TYR A 7 -3.04 21.79 6.51
N TYR A 8 -3.72 20.65 6.46
CA TYR A 8 -3.38 19.56 5.54
C TYR A 8 -3.44 20.00 4.07
N GLU A 9 -4.43 20.78 3.68
CA GLU A 9 -4.51 21.33 2.32
C GLU A 9 -3.36 22.31 2.00
N LYS A 10 -2.92 23.12 2.95
CA LYS A 10 -1.78 24.03 2.76
C LYS A 10 -0.46 23.27 2.66
N LEU A 11 -0.31 22.21 3.45
CA LEU A 11 0.89 21.38 3.47
C LEU A 11 0.95 20.34 2.35
N ALA A 12 -0.16 20.09 1.65
CA ALA A 12 -0.25 19.08 0.59
C ALA A 12 0.89 19.16 -0.43
N LEU A 13 1.07 20.34 -1.04
CA LEU A 13 2.08 20.56 -2.06
C LEU A 13 3.52 20.61 -1.48
N PRO A 14 3.80 21.31 -0.36
CA PRO A 14 5.11 21.25 0.29
C PRO A 14 5.57 19.84 0.67
N ILE A 15 4.69 19.03 1.28
CA ILE A 15 5.03 17.64 1.68
C ILE A 15 5.31 16.79 0.44
N TYR A 16 4.53 16.95 -0.63
CA TYR A 16 4.73 16.24 -1.88
C TYR A 16 6.07 16.59 -2.54
N ILE A 17 6.38 17.89 -2.66
CA ILE A 17 7.65 18.35 -3.26
C ILE A 17 8.83 17.88 -2.41
N LEU A 18 8.74 18.01 -1.09
CA LEU A 18 9.78 17.53 -0.18
C LEU A 18 9.98 16.01 -0.34
N GLY A 19 8.90 15.23 -0.40
CA GLY A 19 8.98 13.79 -0.60
C GLY A 19 9.61 13.39 -1.93
N LEU A 20 9.29 14.11 -3.02
CA LEU A 20 9.96 13.93 -4.32
C LEU A 20 11.45 14.24 -4.26
N LEU A 21 11.83 15.36 -3.62
CA LEU A 21 13.24 15.73 -3.45
C LEU A 21 13.99 14.68 -2.62
N LEU A 22 13.36 14.12 -1.60
CA LEU A 22 13.94 13.04 -0.80
C LEU A 22 14.07 11.74 -1.60
N LEU A 23 13.09 11.38 -2.44
CA LEU A 23 13.20 10.24 -3.36
C LEU A 23 14.36 10.40 -4.34
N LEU A 24 14.53 11.60 -4.89
CA LEU A 24 15.68 11.92 -5.75
C LEU A 24 16.99 11.85 -4.96
N ALA A 25 17.04 12.41 -3.75
CA ALA A 25 18.22 12.38 -2.90
C ALA A 25 18.68 10.96 -2.57
N VAL A 26 17.75 10.02 -2.34
CA VAL A 26 18.06 8.59 -2.13
C VAL A 26 18.79 7.97 -3.31
N MET A 27 18.50 8.38 -4.54
CA MET A 27 19.16 7.82 -5.71
C MET A 27 20.67 8.15 -5.73
N PHE A 28 21.06 9.29 -5.15
CA PHE A 28 22.45 9.75 -5.11
C PHE A 28 23.18 9.39 -3.80
N VAL A 29 22.49 9.51 -2.66
CA VAL A 29 23.10 9.45 -1.30
C VAL A 29 22.55 8.27 -0.48
N GLY A 30 21.63 7.49 -1.04
CA GLY A 30 20.98 6.38 -0.33
C GLY A 30 21.95 5.25 0.01
N GLN A 31 21.85 4.73 1.23
CA GLN A 31 22.60 3.55 1.65
C GLN A 31 21.97 2.29 1.07
N SER A 32 22.82 1.38 0.60
CA SER A 32 22.37 0.07 0.09
C SER A 32 22.11 -0.86 1.26
N SER A 33 20.89 -1.39 1.38
CA SER A 33 20.54 -2.47 2.31
C SER A 33 19.82 -3.56 1.53
N HIS A 34 20.22 -4.82 1.71
CA HIS A 34 19.62 -5.99 1.02
C HIS A 34 19.54 -5.83 -0.50
N GLY A 35 20.57 -5.23 -1.12
CA GLY A 35 20.63 -5.03 -2.58
C GLY A 35 19.83 -3.85 -3.14
N ALA A 36 19.17 -3.04 -2.31
CA ALA A 36 18.41 -1.85 -2.74
C ALA A 36 18.81 -0.58 -1.99
N ARG A 37 18.96 0.54 -2.71
CA ARG A 37 19.20 1.88 -2.15
C ARG A 37 17.87 2.56 -1.85
N ARG A 38 17.32 2.34 -0.66
CA ARG A 38 15.98 2.84 -0.25
C ARG A 38 15.99 3.72 0.99
N TRP A 39 17.10 3.73 1.73
CA TRP A 39 17.16 4.32 3.07
C TRP A 39 18.08 5.53 3.10
N LEU A 40 17.57 6.64 3.64
CA LEU A 40 18.39 7.77 4.07
C LEU A 40 18.76 7.57 5.53
N ASN A 41 20.06 7.56 5.81
CA ASN A 41 20.56 7.57 7.17
C ASN A 41 20.70 9.02 7.63
N LEU A 42 19.79 9.46 8.52
CA LEU A 42 19.81 10.81 9.10
C LEU A 42 20.59 10.82 10.43
N GLY A 43 21.50 9.87 10.63
CA GLY A 43 22.29 9.67 11.84
C GLY A 43 21.50 8.93 12.92
N ALA A 44 20.49 9.58 13.50
CA ALA A 44 19.73 9.03 14.63
C ALA A 44 18.64 8.03 14.22
N PHE A 45 18.13 8.11 12.99
CA PHE A 45 17.12 7.21 12.46
C PHE A 45 17.29 7.00 10.95
N LYS A 46 16.84 5.83 10.47
CA LYS A 46 16.76 5.51 9.05
C LYS A 46 15.35 5.84 8.57
N MET A 47 15.24 6.68 7.54
CA MET A 47 13.96 7.08 6.97
C MET A 47 13.91 6.62 5.51
N GLN A 48 12.79 5.99 5.14
CA GLN A 48 12.53 5.59 3.76
C GLN A 48 11.58 6.63 3.13
N PRO A 49 12.02 7.43 2.15
CA PRO A 49 11.20 8.50 1.58
C PRO A 49 9.94 8.01 0.85
N SER A 50 9.96 6.78 0.32
CA SER A 50 8.76 6.19 -0.30
C SER A 50 7.61 6.04 0.70
N GLU A 51 7.91 5.87 2.00
CA GLU A 51 6.91 5.82 3.07
C GLU A 51 6.15 7.15 3.23
N ILE A 52 6.86 8.27 3.09
CA ILE A 52 6.26 9.62 3.12
C ILE A 52 5.33 9.81 1.93
N MET A 53 5.77 9.35 0.75
CA MET A 53 5.01 9.50 -0.48
C MET A 53 3.68 8.75 -0.45
N ARG A 54 3.56 7.66 0.30
CA ARG A 54 2.27 6.98 0.52
C ARG A 54 1.21 7.87 1.18
N LEU A 55 1.62 8.86 1.98
CA LEU A 55 0.72 9.88 2.52
C LEU A 55 0.66 11.12 1.63
N ALA A 56 1.80 11.56 1.13
CA ALA A 56 1.91 12.82 0.39
C ALA A 56 1.12 12.80 -0.92
N VAL A 57 1.18 11.70 -1.68
CA VAL A 57 0.49 11.53 -2.96
C VAL A 57 -1.02 11.68 -2.79
N PRO A 58 -1.70 10.92 -1.91
CA PRO A 58 -3.15 11.06 -1.80
C PRO A 58 -3.60 12.41 -1.26
N ILE A 59 -2.82 13.03 -0.36
CA ILE A 59 -3.10 14.39 0.13
C ILE A 59 -2.99 15.41 -1.01
N ALA A 60 -1.91 15.35 -1.82
CA ALA A 60 -1.69 16.25 -2.94
C ALA A 60 -2.74 16.10 -4.05
N MET A 61 -3.09 14.85 -4.40
CA MET A 61 -4.11 14.58 -5.41
C MET A 61 -5.50 15.03 -4.95
N ALA A 62 -5.88 14.73 -3.70
CA ALA A 62 -7.15 15.19 -3.14
C ALA A 62 -7.22 16.72 -3.09
N TRP A 63 -6.12 17.40 -2.73
CA TRP A 63 -6.03 18.85 -2.74
C TRP A 63 -6.20 19.43 -4.15
N TYR A 64 -5.51 18.87 -5.14
CA TYR A 64 -5.56 19.36 -6.51
C TYR A 64 -6.97 19.20 -7.12
N LEU A 65 -7.58 18.03 -6.96
CA LEU A 65 -8.90 17.72 -7.53
C LEU A 65 -10.07 18.36 -6.77
N SER A 66 -9.91 18.65 -5.47
CA SER A 66 -10.93 19.38 -4.70
C SER A 66 -11.02 20.84 -5.12
N LYS A 67 -9.89 21.52 -5.39
CA LYS A 67 -9.89 22.91 -5.88
C LYS A 67 -10.55 23.10 -7.24
N ARG A 68 -10.70 22.02 -8.02
CA ARG A 68 -11.24 22.04 -9.37
C ARG A 68 -12.62 21.38 -9.49
N GLU A 69 -13.28 21.10 -8.37
CA GLU A 69 -14.53 20.33 -8.33
C GLU A 69 -15.58 20.77 -9.35
N ASN A 70 -15.82 22.07 -9.49
CA ASN A 70 -16.84 22.61 -10.39
C ASN A 70 -16.39 22.78 -11.86
N LYS A 71 -15.11 22.56 -12.19
CA LYS A 71 -14.54 22.80 -13.53
C LYS A 71 -13.53 21.71 -13.93
N ARG A 72 -13.82 20.44 -13.60
CA ARG A 72 -12.92 19.33 -13.94
C ARG A 72 -12.95 19.06 -15.44
N HIS A 73 -11.82 19.26 -16.10
CA HIS A 73 -11.58 18.89 -17.49
C HIS A 73 -10.70 17.64 -17.58
N ALA A 74 -10.63 17.02 -18.77
CA ALA A 74 -9.79 15.83 -19.00
C ALA A 74 -8.31 16.05 -18.60
N ILE A 75 -7.80 17.26 -18.82
CA ILE A 75 -6.43 17.64 -18.45
C ILE A 75 -6.18 17.57 -16.93
N ASP A 76 -7.18 17.80 -16.09
CA ASP A 76 -7.02 17.76 -14.64
C ASP A 76 -6.79 16.32 -14.16
N TYR A 77 -7.40 15.33 -14.81
CA TYR A 77 -7.11 13.92 -14.52
C TYR A 77 -5.71 13.51 -14.96
N VAL A 78 -5.23 14.06 -16.09
CA VAL A 78 -3.84 13.84 -16.53
C VAL A 78 -2.85 14.43 -15.53
N ILE A 79 -3.06 15.69 -15.12
CA ILE A 79 -2.20 16.35 -14.13
C ILE A 79 -2.28 15.63 -12.77
N ALA A 80 -3.48 15.22 -12.33
CA ALA A 80 -3.65 14.42 -11.12
C ALA A 80 -2.91 13.09 -11.21
N SER A 81 -2.87 12.46 -12.38
CA SER A 81 -2.12 11.20 -12.58
C SER A 81 -0.62 11.39 -12.45
N LEU A 82 -0.09 12.55 -12.86
CA LEU A 82 1.35 12.86 -12.71
C LEU A 82 1.79 12.87 -11.24
N PHE A 83 0.90 13.19 -10.29
CA PHE A 83 1.23 13.16 -8.86
C PHE A 83 1.58 11.76 -8.35
N PHE A 84 1.04 10.69 -8.93
CA PHE A 84 1.45 9.33 -8.54
C PHE A 84 2.43 8.70 -9.53
N ILE A 85 2.35 9.02 -10.82
CA ILE A 85 3.24 8.45 -11.85
C ILE A 85 4.70 8.86 -11.58
N LEU A 86 4.96 10.14 -11.30
CA LEU A 86 6.32 10.63 -11.04
C LEU A 86 7.02 9.90 -9.88
N PRO A 87 6.45 9.82 -8.66
CA PRO A 87 7.08 9.08 -7.58
C PRO A 87 7.15 7.59 -7.85
N VAL A 88 6.15 6.98 -8.52
CA VAL A 88 6.18 5.55 -8.84
C VAL A 88 7.36 5.19 -9.75
N ILE A 89 7.66 6.01 -10.76
CA ILE A 89 8.83 5.82 -11.63
C ILE A 89 10.13 5.83 -10.80
N LEU A 90 10.26 6.80 -9.88
CA LEU A 90 11.45 6.88 -9.01
C LEU A 90 11.56 5.68 -8.06
N ILE A 91 10.44 5.19 -7.53
CA ILE A 91 10.37 4.07 -6.56
C ILE A 91 10.67 2.73 -7.24
N ILE A 92 10.17 2.51 -8.46
CA ILE A 92 10.46 1.29 -9.24
C ILE A 92 11.97 1.21 -9.54
N ASN A 93 12.63 2.34 -9.77
CA ASN A 93 14.09 2.42 -9.94
C ASN A 93 14.87 2.13 -8.64
N GLN A 94 14.21 2.14 -7.46
CA GLN A 94 14.77 1.78 -6.15
C GLN A 94 14.47 0.31 -5.75
N PRO A 95 14.38 -0.58 -6.75
CA PRO A 95 13.71 -1.88 -6.69
C PRO A 95 12.47 -2.07 -5.78
N ASP A 96 11.70 -1.05 -5.42
CA ASP A 96 10.63 -1.13 -4.41
C ASP A 96 9.24 -1.31 -5.03
N LEU A 97 9.00 -2.52 -5.56
CA LEU A 97 7.75 -2.84 -6.27
C LEU A 97 6.50 -2.77 -5.38
N GLY A 98 6.61 -3.20 -4.10
CA GLY A 98 5.49 -3.21 -3.16
C GLY A 98 4.96 -1.81 -2.89
N THR A 99 5.86 -0.87 -2.58
CA THR A 99 5.46 0.52 -2.33
C THR A 99 4.96 1.22 -3.60
N GLY A 100 5.57 0.92 -4.76
CA GLY A 100 5.10 1.42 -6.05
C GLY A 100 3.64 1.01 -6.31
N LEU A 101 3.32 -0.26 -6.11
CA LEU A 101 1.96 -0.78 -6.30
C LEU A 101 0.93 -0.11 -5.37
N LEU A 102 1.29 0.09 -4.10
CA LEU A 102 0.41 0.77 -3.12
C LEU A 102 0.12 2.22 -3.50
N ILE A 103 1.15 2.97 -3.92
CA ILE A 103 0.99 4.37 -4.35
C ILE A 103 0.18 4.46 -5.64
N THR A 104 0.43 3.56 -6.60
CA THR A 104 -0.35 3.45 -7.82
C THR A 104 -1.82 3.17 -7.52
N ALA A 105 -2.12 2.18 -6.67
CA ALA A 105 -3.49 1.87 -6.25
C ALA A 105 -4.17 3.08 -5.59
N SER A 106 -3.48 3.76 -4.67
CA SER A 106 -3.97 4.97 -4.01
C SER A 106 -4.27 6.10 -5.02
N GLY A 107 -3.38 6.34 -5.99
CA GLY A 107 -3.61 7.33 -7.04
C GLY A 107 -4.86 7.01 -7.87
N PHE A 108 -5.04 5.74 -8.25
CA PHE A 108 -6.23 5.28 -8.98
C PHE A 108 -7.52 5.44 -8.17
N TYR A 109 -7.50 5.13 -6.88
CA TYR A 109 -8.68 5.32 -6.02
C TYR A 109 -9.13 6.77 -6.00
N ILE A 110 -8.20 7.72 -5.90
CA ILE A 110 -8.56 9.14 -5.91
C ILE A 110 -9.13 9.56 -7.27
N LEU A 111 -8.53 9.13 -8.38
CA LEU A 111 -9.05 9.44 -9.72
C LEU A 111 -10.47 8.89 -9.90
N PHE A 112 -10.69 7.63 -9.52
CA PHE A 112 -11.99 6.98 -9.57
C PHE A 112 -13.02 7.71 -8.71
N LEU A 113 -12.68 7.99 -7.45
CA LEU A 113 -13.57 8.69 -6.50
C LEU A 113 -13.82 10.15 -6.89
N ALA A 114 -12.92 10.78 -7.64
CA ALA A 114 -13.11 12.14 -8.17
C ALA A 114 -14.05 12.18 -9.40
N GLY A 115 -14.50 11.02 -9.90
CA GLY A 115 -15.46 10.90 -10.99
C GLY A 115 -14.86 10.52 -12.34
N LEU A 116 -13.61 10.04 -12.40
CA LEU A 116 -13.06 9.49 -13.64
C LEU A 116 -13.86 8.25 -14.07
N ASN A 117 -14.30 8.22 -15.33
CA ASN A 117 -15.05 7.08 -15.85
C ASN A 117 -14.19 5.80 -15.80
N TRP A 118 -14.74 4.74 -15.19
CA TRP A 118 -14.09 3.43 -15.02
C TRP A 118 -13.55 2.86 -16.34
N LYS A 119 -14.16 3.21 -17.48
CA LYS A 119 -13.69 2.83 -18.82
C LYS A 119 -12.25 3.29 -19.10
N PHE A 120 -11.84 4.46 -18.62
CA PHE A 120 -10.47 4.93 -18.80
C PHE A 120 -9.48 4.14 -17.95
N ILE A 121 -9.90 3.73 -16.75
CA ILE A 121 -9.08 2.90 -15.85
C ILE A 121 -8.89 1.51 -16.47
N VAL A 122 -9.98 0.90 -16.94
CA VAL A 122 -9.93 -0.40 -17.64
C VAL A 122 -9.13 -0.29 -18.93
N GLY A 123 -9.32 0.78 -19.71
CA GLY A 123 -8.54 1.04 -20.93
C GLY A 123 -7.05 1.16 -20.65
N ALA A 124 -6.66 1.85 -19.57
CA ALA A 124 -5.26 1.95 -19.15
C ALA A 124 -4.69 0.59 -18.71
N ALA A 125 -5.47 -0.21 -17.97
CA ALA A 125 -5.06 -1.56 -17.56
C ALA A 125 -4.88 -2.49 -18.76
N ILE A 126 -5.81 -2.47 -19.72
CA ILE A 126 -5.71 -3.24 -20.98
C ILE A 126 -4.51 -2.75 -21.80
N GLY A 127 -4.28 -1.44 -21.90
CA GLY A 127 -3.13 -0.88 -22.58
C GLY A 127 -1.80 -1.34 -21.96
N LEU A 128 -1.69 -1.29 -20.63
CA LEU A 128 -0.52 -1.78 -19.90
C LEU A 128 -0.31 -3.29 -20.14
N PHE A 129 -1.37 -4.08 -20.08
CA PHE A 129 -1.33 -5.52 -20.33
C PHE A 129 -0.93 -5.84 -21.77
N SER A 130 -1.41 -5.07 -22.74
CA SER A 130 -1.04 -5.23 -24.16
C SER A 130 0.44 -4.93 -24.40
N LEU A 131 1.05 -4.07 -23.58
CA LEU A 131 2.48 -3.78 -23.59
C LEU A 131 3.30 -4.81 -22.81
N ALA A 132 2.70 -5.82 -22.18
CA ALA A 132 3.41 -6.80 -21.36
C ALA A 132 4.59 -7.50 -22.09
N PRO A 133 4.50 -7.89 -23.38
CA PRO A 133 5.64 -8.48 -24.08
C PRO A 133 6.83 -7.53 -24.20
N LEU A 134 6.58 -6.23 -24.42
CA LEU A 134 7.63 -5.22 -24.49
C LEU A 134 8.19 -4.91 -23.11
N ILE A 135 7.33 -4.86 -22.08
CA ILE A 135 7.77 -4.70 -20.70
C ILE A 135 8.69 -5.86 -20.33
N TRP A 136 8.33 -7.10 -20.69
CA TRP A 136 9.12 -8.30 -20.42
C TRP A 136 10.56 -8.20 -20.94
N THR A 137 10.77 -7.67 -22.14
CA THR A 137 12.13 -7.52 -22.69
C THR A 137 12.98 -6.49 -21.92
N HIS A 138 12.34 -5.52 -21.28
CA HIS A 138 12.99 -4.48 -20.48
C HIS A 138 13.03 -4.77 -18.97
N LEU A 139 12.41 -5.86 -18.50
CA LEU A 139 12.51 -6.27 -17.10
C LEU A 139 13.93 -6.74 -16.78
N HIS A 140 14.40 -6.35 -15.60
CA HIS A 140 15.64 -6.87 -15.03
C HIS A 140 15.47 -8.34 -14.68
N ASP A 141 16.58 -9.09 -14.61
CA ASP A 141 16.55 -10.54 -14.35
C ASP A 141 15.87 -10.88 -13.03
N TYR A 142 16.08 -10.07 -11.98
CA TYR A 142 15.40 -10.26 -10.69
C TYR A 142 13.87 -10.10 -10.78
N GLN A 143 13.37 -9.23 -11.67
CA GLN A 143 11.93 -9.00 -11.87
C GLN A 143 11.30 -10.17 -12.64
N LYS A 144 11.99 -10.67 -13.66
CA LYS A 144 11.59 -11.88 -14.39
C LYS A 144 11.57 -13.10 -13.46
N ASN A 145 12.62 -13.26 -12.64
CA ASN A 145 12.72 -14.37 -11.71
C ASN A 145 11.55 -14.42 -10.72
N ARG A 146 11.09 -13.26 -10.20
CA ARG A 146 9.90 -13.21 -9.33
C ARG A 146 8.61 -13.67 -10.02
N LEU A 147 8.46 -13.38 -11.31
CA LEU A 147 7.30 -13.82 -12.09
C LEU A 147 7.38 -15.31 -12.42
N LEU A 148 8.57 -15.83 -12.74
CA LEU A 148 8.78 -17.25 -13.01
C LEU A 148 8.57 -18.10 -11.75
N ILE A 149 9.13 -17.68 -10.61
CA ILE A 149 8.94 -18.34 -9.32
C ILE A 149 7.48 -18.33 -8.86
N LEU A 150 6.70 -17.32 -9.23
CA LEU A 150 5.26 -17.33 -8.96
C LEU A 150 4.53 -18.44 -9.72
N LEU A 151 4.90 -18.66 -10.99
CA LEU A 151 4.30 -19.70 -11.84
C LEU A 151 4.79 -21.10 -11.44
N ASP A 152 6.07 -21.20 -11.10
CA ASP A 152 6.72 -22.44 -10.68
C ASP A 152 7.68 -22.18 -9.52
N PRO A 153 7.19 -22.27 -8.27
CA PRO A 153 8.02 -22.10 -7.08
C PRO A 153 9.14 -23.14 -6.96
N SER A 154 9.07 -24.25 -7.70
CA SER A 154 10.07 -25.33 -7.62
C SER A 154 11.39 -25.00 -8.33
N GLN A 155 11.44 -23.93 -9.13
CA GLN A 155 12.66 -23.49 -9.82
C GLN A 155 13.70 -22.87 -8.88
N ASP A 156 13.24 -22.33 -7.74
CA ASP A 156 14.11 -21.80 -6.69
C ASP A 156 13.66 -22.30 -5.31
N PRO A 157 13.81 -23.61 -5.05
CA PRO A 157 13.28 -24.26 -3.86
C PRO A 157 14.07 -23.94 -2.59
N LEU A 158 15.19 -23.20 -2.71
CA LEU A 158 16.02 -22.76 -1.58
C LEU A 158 16.00 -21.23 -1.38
N GLY A 159 15.49 -20.46 -2.36
CA GLY A 159 15.41 -19.00 -2.31
C GLY A 159 13.98 -18.47 -2.23
N SER A 160 13.54 -17.69 -3.22
CA SER A 160 12.22 -17.02 -3.15
C SER A 160 11.04 -18.01 -3.29
N GLY A 161 11.25 -19.14 -3.97
CA GLY A 161 10.25 -20.21 -4.07
C GLY A 161 10.04 -20.94 -2.76
N TYR A 162 11.11 -21.13 -1.97
CA TYR A 162 11.05 -21.73 -0.64
C TYR A 162 10.03 -21.03 0.27
N HIS A 163 10.09 -19.70 0.36
CA HIS A 163 9.16 -18.91 1.18
C HIS A 163 7.70 -19.11 0.77
N THR A 164 7.43 -19.15 -0.53
CA THR A 164 6.07 -19.33 -1.07
C THR A 164 5.54 -20.74 -0.76
N ILE A 165 6.38 -21.76 -0.91
CA ILE A 165 6.04 -23.15 -0.59
C ILE A 165 5.77 -23.31 0.91
N GLN A 166 6.67 -22.83 1.76
CA GLN A 166 6.52 -22.95 3.22
C GLN A 166 5.33 -22.17 3.74
N SER A 167 5.07 -20.98 3.19
CA SER A 167 3.87 -20.20 3.48
C SER A 167 2.59 -20.99 3.20
N SER A 168 2.53 -21.63 2.03
CA SER A 168 1.37 -22.44 1.63
C SER A 168 1.18 -23.67 2.53
N ILE A 169 2.27 -24.34 2.91
CA ILE A 169 2.26 -25.48 3.84
C ILE A 169 1.79 -25.03 5.24
N ALA A 170 2.30 -23.91 5.76
CA ALA A 170 1.94 -23.39 7.06
C ALA A 170 0.43 -23.11 7.14
N MET A 171 -0.11 -22.37 6.16
CA MET A 171 -1.55 -22.09 6.07
C MET A 171 -2.38 -23.38 5.96
N GLY A 172 -1.97 -24.34 5.12
CA GLY A 172 -2.66 -25.61 4.98
C GLY A 172 -2.66 -26.46 6.26
N SER A 173 -1.56 -26.41 7.02
CA SER A 173 -1.40 -27.20 8.24
C SER A 173 -2.22 -26.70 9.43
N GLY A 174 -2.71 -25.46 9.39
CA GLY A 174 -3.58 -24.91 10.43
C GLY A 174 -4.98 -25.54 10.45
N GLY A 175 -5.45 -26.11 9.33
CA GLY A 175 -6.79 -26.69 9.25
C GLY A 175 -7.91 -25.68 9.63
N LEU A 176 -9.00 -26.16 10.23
CA LEU A 176 -10.13 -25.30 10.59
C LEU A 176 -9.90 -24.46 11.86
N ILE A 177 -9.26 -25.04 12.87
CA ILE A 177 -9.17 -24.48 14.23
C ILE A 177 -7.77 -23.90 14.54
N GLY A 178 -6.75 -24.30 13.77
CA GLY A 178 -5.36 -23.94 14.04
C GLY A 178 -4.67 -24.93 14.97
N LYS A 179 -3.35 -24.79 15.10
CA LYS A 179 -2.52 -25.58 16.03
C LYS A 179 -2.49 -25.02 17.46
N GLY A 180 -3.01 -23.81 17.67
CA GLY A 180 -2.95 -23.08 18.92
C GLY A 180 -1.82 -22.03 18.93
N TRP A 181 -2.03 -20.98 19.74
CA TRP A 181 -1.08 -19.87 19.89
C TRP A 181 0.30 -20.36 20.30
N LEU A 182 1.34 -19.94 19.57
CA LEU A 182 2.73 -20.38 19.78
C LEU A 182 2.93 -21.90 19.69
N ASN A 183 2.05 -22.63 19.00
CA ASN A 183 2.28 -24.04 18.66
C ASN A 183 2.52 -24.24 17.15
N GLY A 184 2.77 -23.15 16.41
CA GLY A 184 3.11 -23.18 15.00
C GLY A 184 4.49 -23.78 14.75
N THR A 185 4.52 -24.88 13.99
CA THR A 185 5.75 -25.62 13.67
C THR A 185 6.62 -24.92 12.64
N GLN A 186 6.00 -24.30 11.61
CA GLN A 186 6.73 -23.60 10.56
C GLN A 186 7.23 -22.24 11.05
N GLY A 187 6.43 -21.61 11.91
CA GLY A 187 6.82 -20.44 12.67
C GLY A 187 8.06 -20.70 13.51
N GLN A 188 8.06 -21.69 14.41
CA GLN A 188 9.12 -21.88 15.42
C GLN A 188 10.45 -22.43 14.88
N LEU A 189 10.43 -23.22 13.83
CA LEU A 189 11.63 -23.90 13.31
C LEU A 189 12.44 -23.06 12.30
N ASP A 190 12.18 -21.74 12.25
CA ASP A 190 12.82 -20.77 11.34
C ASP A 190 12.73 -21.13 9.85
N PHE A 191 11.76 -21.97 9.47
CA PHE A 191 11.50 -22.30 8.07
C PHE A 191 10.92 -21.11 7.28
N LEU A 192 10.53 -20.02 7.93
CA LEU A 192 10.08 -18.76 7.33
C LEU A 192 10.96 -17.59 7.82
N PRO A 193 12.04 -17.23 7.09
CA PRO A 193 12.98 -16.17 7.49
C PRO A 193 12.37 -14.78 7.73
N GLU A 194 11.18 -14.50 7.20
CA GLU A 194 10.45 -13.22 7.33
C GLU A 194 9.07 -13.41 7.99
N ARG A 195 9.00 -14.30 9.00
CA ARG A 195 7.76 -14.66 9.71
C ARG A 195 7.12 -13.52 10.50
N THR A 196 7.89 -12.52 10.94
CA THR A 196 7.40 -11.40 11.75
C THR A 196 6.96 -10.19 10.92
N THR A 197 7.34 -10.16 9.65
CA THR A 197 7.14 -9.05 8.72
C THR A 197 6.13 -9.47 7.64
N ASP A 198 6.61 -9.92 6.49
CA ASP A 198 5.83 -10.11 5.27
C ASP A 198 4.98 -11.39 5.30
N PHE A 199 5.42 -12.42 6.03
CA PHE A 199 4.76 -13.74 6.09
C PHE A 199 4.01 -13.99 7.40
N ILE A 200 3.74 -12.96 8.21
CA ILE A 200 3.02 -13.12 9.49
C ILE A 200 1.64 -13.76 9.31
N PHE A 201 0.98 -13.53 8.17
CA PHE A 201 -0.32 -14.12 7.88
C PHE A 201 -0.26 -15.65 7.77
N ALA A 202 0.85 -16.22 7.28
CA ALA A 202 1.03 -17.67 7.24
C ALA A 202 1.16 -18.27 8.64
N VAL A 203 1.90 -17.59 9.52
CA VAL A 203 2.02 -17.98 10.94
C VAL A 203 0.67 -17.90 11.64
N PHE A 204 -0.04 -16.78 11.47
CA PHE A 204 -1.37 -16.59 12.04
C PHE A 204 -2.35 -17.67 11.55
N SER A 205 -2.29 -18.01 10.26
CA SER A 205 -3.10 -19.08 9.66
C SER A 205 -2.76 -20.46 10.22
N GLU A 206 -1.48 -20.75 10.47
CA GLU A 206 -1.06 -22.02 11.09
C GLU A 206 -1.58 -22.13 12.53
N GLU A 207 -1.50 -21.05 13.30
CA GLU A 207 -1.85 -21.04 14.73
C GLU A 207 -3.35 -21.01 14.98
N PHE A 208 -4.12 -20.25 14.19
CA PHE A 208 -5.56 -20.05 14.42
C PHE A 208 -6.47 -20.65 13.34
N GLY A 209 -5.89 -21.23 12.29
CA GLY A 209 -6.63 -21.91 11.24
C GLY A 209 -7.61 -21.02 10.48
N LEU A 210 -8.54 -21.66 9.78
CA LEU A 210 -9.55 -20.97 8.97
C LEU A 210 -10.46 -20.05 9.80
N LEU A 211 -10.88 -20.48 11.00
CA LEU A 211 -11.79 -19.68 11.84
C LEU A 211 -11.11 -18.39 12.32
N GLY A 212 -9.84 -18.45 12.73
CA GLY A 212 -9.07 -17.26 13.05
C GLY A 212 -8.91 -16.33 11.87
N ASN A 213 -8.62 -16.88 10.69
CA ASN A 213 -8.50 -16.10 9.45
C ASN A 213 -9.81 -15.38 9.10
N LEU A 214 -10.96 -16.07 9.21
CA LEU A 214 -12.27 -15.45 8.99
C LEU A 214 -12.57 -14.35 10.00
N LEU A 215 -12.22 -14.54 11.28
CA LEU A 215 -12.36 -13.51 12.30
C LEU A 215 -11.49 -12.29 11.98
N LEU A 216 -10.22 -12.50 11.64
CA LEU A 216 -9.28 -11.44 11.29
C LEU A 216 -9.76 -10.65 10.06
N LEU A 217 -10.17 -11.35 9.00
CA LEU A 217 -10.76 -10.73 7.81
C LEU A 217 -12.04 -9.96 8.14
N GLY A 218 -12.87 -10.49 9.04
CA GLY A 218 -14.06 -9.81 9.55
C GLY A 218 -13.71 -8.49 10.25
N LEU A 219 -12.71 -8.49 11.13
CA LEU A 219 -12.23 -7.29 11.81
C LEU A 219 -11.69 -6.24 10.82
N PHE A 220 -10.90 -6.68 9.84
CA PHE A 220 -10.43 -5.79 8.78
C PHE A 220 -11.57 -5.22 7.94
N ALA A 221 -12.56 -6.05 7.56
CA ALA A 221 -13.74 -5.60 6.84
C ALA A 221 -14.53 -4.55 7.64
N LEU A 222 -14.64 -4.70 8.96
CA LEU A 222 -15.26 -3.69 9.83
C LEU A 222 -14.49 -2.37 9.82
N ILE A 223 -13.14 -2.40 9.88
CA ILE A 223 -12.31 -1.19 9.82
C ILE A 223 -12.45 -0.49 8.46
N ILE A 224 -12.41 -1.25 7.36
CA ILE A 224 -12.60 -0.72 6.00
C ILE A 224 -14.01 -0.12 5.87
N GLY A 225 -15.04 -0.85 6.30
CA GLY A 225 -16.42 -0.40 6.29
C GLY A 225 -16.60 0.90 7.07
N ARG A 226 -16.03 0.99 8.29
CA ARG A 226 -16.04 2.23 9.08
C ARG A 226 -15.32 3.37 8.38
N SER A 227 -14.19 3.12 7.73
CA SER A 227 -13.45 4.14 6.98
C SER A 227 -14.26 4.70 5.81
N LEU A 228 -14.94 3.84 5.06
CA LEU A 228 -15.82 4.24 3.96
C LEU A 228 -17.08 4.97 4.46
N MET A 229 -17.64 4.57 5.61
CA MET A 229 -18.74 5.31 6.25
C MET A 229 -18.32 6.72 6.68
N ILE A 230 -17.10 6.89 7.22
CA ILE A 230 -16.57 8.22 7.56
C ILE A 230 -16.45 9.06 6.29
N ALA A 231 -15.95 8.47 5.20
CA ALA A 231 -15.81 9.15 3.92
C ALA A 231 -17.16 9.57 3.31
N SER A 232 -18.18 8.72 3.37
CA SER A 232 -19.51 9.04 2.83
C SER A 232 -20.21 10.16 3.60
N GLN A 233 -19.87 10.34 4.88
CA GLN A 233 -20.39 11.41 5.74
C GLN A 233 -19.56 12.71 5.68
N ALA A 234 -18.44 12.72 4.95
CA ALA A 234 -17.57 13.87 4.85
C ALA A 234 -18.18 14.94 3.91
N LYS A 235 -18.27 16.18 4.40
CA LYS A 235 -18.91 17.30 3.68
C LYS A 235 -18.02 17.93 2.59
N ASN A 236 -16.71 18.02 2.84
CA ASN A 236 -15.76 18.56 1.87
C ASN A 236 -15.21 17.44 0.97
N THR A 237 -15.17 17.69 -0.32
CA THR A 237 -14.55 16.83 -1.34
C THR A 237 -13.11 16.45 -1.02
N PHE A 238 -12.28 17.37 -0.54
CA PHE A 238 -10.92 17.03 -0.09
C PHE A 238 -10.94 15.92 0.97
N THR A 239 -11.72 16.12 2.03
CA THR A 239 -11.81 15.17 3.15
C THR A 239 -12.46 13.85 2.75
N ARG A 240 -13.43 13.89 1.85
CA ARG A 240 -14.14 12.73 1.32
C ARG A 240 -13.21 11.85 0.48
N LEU A 241 -12.46 12.46 -0.44
CA LEU A 241 -11.46 11.75 -1.25
C LEU A 241 -10.36 11.14 -0.37
N LEU A 242 -9.84 11.91 0.59
CA LEU A 242 -8.77 11.47 1.46
C LEU A 242 -9.21 10.33 2.39
N ALA A 243 -10.37 10.46 3.05
CA ALA A 243 -10.90 9.44 3.95
C ALA A 243 -11.21 8.12 3.21
N ALA A 244 -11.84 8.19 2.04
CA ALA A 244 -12.10 7.01 1.23
C ALA A 244 -10.80 6.36 0.75
N ASN A 245 -9.82 7.18 0.32
CA ASN A 245 -8.52 6.67 -0.09
C ASN A 245 -7.78 5.95 1.04
N ILE A 246 -7.81 6.46 2.28
CA ILE A 246 -7.17 5.80 3.43
C ILE A 246 -7.78 4.42 3.65
N GLY A 247 -9.11 4.30 3.65
CA GLY A 247 -9.80 3.01 3.80
C GLY A 247 -9.47 2.03 2.67
N LEU A 248 -9.46 2.50 1.42
CA LEU A 248 -9.13 1.66 0.26
C LEU A 248 -7.65 1.26 0.23
N THR A 249 -6.74 2.16 0.61
CA THR A 249 -5.31 1.85 0.71
C THR A 249 -5.07 0.78 1.76
N PHE A 250 -5.72 0.89 2.93
CA PHE A 250 -5.66 -0.14 3.97
C PHE A 250 -6.15 -1.50 3.46
N PHE A 251 -7.24 -1.52 2.69
CA PHE A 251 -7.68 -2.73 1.97
C PHE A 251 -6.60 -3.27 1.03
N THR A 252 -5.94 -2.42 0.24
CA THR A 252 -4.87 -2.84 -0.69
C THR A 252 -3.71 -3.52 0.04
N TYR A 253 -3.29 -3.00 1.20
CA TYR A 253 -2.25 -3.65 2.01
C TYR A 253 -2.63 -5.07 2.40
N ILE A 254 -3.84 -5.24 2.94
CA ILE A 254 -4.35 -6.54 3.37
C ILE A 254 -4.45 -7.48 2.17
N PHE A 255 -5.02 -7.00 1.07
CA PHE A 255 -5.20 -7.77 -0.14
C PHE A 255 -3.85 -8.23 -0.72
N ILE A 256 -2.88 -7.33 -0.89
CA ILE A 256 -1.55 -7.67 -1.42
C ILE A 256 -0.83 -8.63 -0.49
N ASN A 257 -0.84 -8.39 0.83
CA ASN A 257 -0.15 -9.26 1.78
C ASN A 257 -0.74 -10.69 1.73
N ILE A 258 -2.06 -10.83 1.82
CA ILE A 258 -2.71 -12.14 1.79
C ILE A 258 -2.51 -12.82 0.42
N ALA A 259 -2.63 -12.09 -0.69
CA ALA A 259 -2.42 -12.63 -2.03
C ALA A 259 -0.98 -13.11 -2.23
N MET A 260 0.01 -12.38 -1.70
CA MET A 260 1.42 -12.77 -1.70
C MET A 260 1.64 -14.05 -0.89
N VAL A 261 1.18 -14.05 0.36
CA VAL A 261 1.37 -15.17 1.29
C VAL A 261 0.66 -16.43 0.77
N SER A 262 -0.44 -16.26 0.03
CA SER A 262 -1.19 -17.36 -0.60
C SER A 262 -0.65 -17.80 -1.97
N GLY A 263 0.45 -17.22 -2.46
CA GLY A 263 1.03 -17.59 -3.76
C GLY A 263 0.22 -17.14 -4.97
N ILE A 264 -0.74 -16.21 -4.81
CA ILE A 264 -1.54 -15.63 -5.89
C ILE A 264 -0.78 -14.47 -6.57
N MET A 265 0.06 -13.76 -5.81
CA MET A 265 0.86 -12.62 -6.27
C MET A 265 2.34 -12.83 -5.93
N PRO A 266 3.27 -12.22 -6.71
CA PRO A 266 4.69 -12.35 -6.41
C PRO A 266 5.05 -11.65 -5.09
N VAL A 267 6.09 -12.15 -4.43
CA VAL A 267 6.57 -11.59 -3.16
C VAL A 267 7.15 -10.19 -3.39
N VAL A 268 6.44 -9.18 -2.87
CA VAL A 268 6.78 -7.75 -3.05
C VAL A 268 7.16 -7.02 -1.75
N GLY A 269 7.09 -7.70 -0.60
CA GLY A 269 7.51 -7.16 0.69
C GLY A 269 6.58 -6.09 1.27
N VAL A 270 5.29 -6.40 1.36
CA VAL A 270 4.27 -5.50 1.90
C VAL A 270 3.77 -6.10 3.22
N PRO A 271 3.96 -5.41 4.36
CA PRO A 271 3.57 -5.94 5.66
C PRO A 271 2.05 -5.93 5.83
N LEU A 272 1.52 -6.88 6.60
CA LEU A 272 0.13 -6.92 7.00
C LEU A 272 -0.14 -5.80 8.03
N PRO A 273 -1.05 -4.85 7.74
CA PRO A 273 -1.34 -3.73 8.63
C PRO A 273 -1.75 -4.18 10.03
N LEU A 274 -1.27 -3.47 11.05
CA LEU A 274 -1.60 -3.66 12.48
C LEU A 274 -1.17 -5.00 13.10
N ILE A 275 -0.71 -5.97 12.30
CA ILE A 275 -0.29 -7.30 12.75
C ILE A 275 1.22 -7.49 12.57
N SER A 276 1.76 -7.17 11.38
CA SER A 276 3.18 -7.31 11.08
C SER A 276 4.05 -6.30 11.83
N PHE A 277 5.28 -6.72 12.13
CA PHE A 277 6.32 -5.82 12.61
C PHE A 277 6.88 -4.96 11.47
N GLY A 278 6.19 -3.86 11.15
CA GLY A 278 6.65 -2.88 10.17
C GLY A 278 6.87 -1.52 10.80
N GLY A 279 8.10 -1.18 11.23
CA GLY A 279 8.36 0.03 12.03
C GLY A 279 7.82 1.33 11.39
N THR A 280 8.28 1.67 10.18
CA THR A 280 7.83 2.87 9.45
C THR A 280 6.41 2.72 8.91
N SER A 281 6.05 1.54 8.40
CA SER A 281 4.73 1.25 7.83
C SER A 281 3.61 1.41 8.85
N MET A 282 3.78 0.85 10.06
CA MET A 282 2.84 0.96 11.16
C MET A 282 2.63 2.42 11.56
N THR A 283 3.71 3.20 11.66
CA THR A 283 3.64 4.63 11.98
C THR A 283 2.80 5.39 10.94
N ILE A 284 3.01 5.12 9.65
CA ILE A 284 2.26 5.75 8.56
C ILE A 284 0.77 5.35 8.57
N ILE A 285 0.47 4.09 8.84
CA ILE A 285 -0.90 3.59 8.97
C ILE A 285 -1.61 4.27 10.15
N LEU A 286 -0.95 4.38 11.30
CA LEU A 286 -1.50 5.06 12.48
C LEU A 286 -1.72 6.56 12.23
N ILE A 287 -0.79 7.24 11.54
CA ILE A 287 -0.98 8.64 11.11
C ILE A 287 -2.19 8.75 10.17
N SER A 288 -2.33 7.82 9.21
CA SER A 288 -3.47 7.77 8.29
C SER A 288 -4.79 7.64 9.05
N PHE A 289 -4.86 6.76 10.05
CA PHE A 289 -6.04 6.65 10.90
C PHE A 289 -6.26 7.88 11.77
N GLY A 290 -5.20 8.54 12.25
CA GLY A 290 -5.31 9.84 12.92
C GLY A 290 -5.98 10.90 12.04
N ILE A 291 -5.60 10.97 10.76
CA ILE A 291 -6.22 11.85 9.77
C ILE A 291 -7.69 11.47 9.56
N LEU A 292 -7.99 10.18 9.39
CA LEU A 292 -9.36 9.67 9.21
C LEU A 292 -10.26 10.02 10.40
N MET A 293 -9.76 9.86 11.63
CA MET A 293 -10.49 10.24 12.85
C MET A 293 -10.66 11.75 12.95
N SER A 294 -9.65 12.53 12.55
CA SER A 294 -9.75 14.00 12.48
C SER A 294 -10.86 14.44 11.52
N VAL A 295 -11.01 13.79 10.36
CA VAL A 295 -12.12 14.02 9.42
C VAL A 295 -13.48 13.73 10.06
N HIS A 296 -13.59 12.66 10.86
CA HIS A 296 -14.84 12.31 11.53
C HIS A 296 -15.20 13.27 12.67
N SER A 297 -14.24 13.65 13.51
CA SER A 297 -14.47 14.51 14.68
C SER A 297 -14.77 15.95 14.30
N HIS A 298 -14.25 16.43 13.17
CA HIS A 298 -14.38 17.81 12.71
C HIS A 298 -15.43 17.98 11.60
N LYS A 299 -16.53 17.23 11.67
CA LYS A 299 -17.72 17.48 10.85
C LYS A 299 -18.26 18.85 11.23
N GLU A 300 -18.08 19.87 10.39
CA GLU A 300 -18.61 21.20 10.69
C GLU A 300 -20.11 21.08 11.01
N LEU A 301 -20.49 21.48 12.24
CA LEU A 301 -21.86 21.87 12.54
C LEU A 301 -22.18 23.00 11.56
N VAL A 302 -23.24 22.83 10.77
CA VAL A 302 -23.80 23.93 9.98
C VAL A 302 -24.37 24.89 11.00
N GLY A 303 -23.56 25.86 11.41
CA GLY A 303 -24.05 27.09 12.02
C GLY A 303 -24.68 27.89 10.89
N SER A 304 -26.00 27.89 10.86
CA SER A 304 -26.82 28.82 10.10
C SER A 304 -26.43 30.27 10.38
N SER A 305 -26.01 30.99 9.34
CA SER A 305 -26.28 32.42 9.10
C SER A 305 -25.51 32.85 7.86
#